data_AF-A0A8S4QR43-F1
#
_entry.id   AF-A0A8S4QR43-F1
#
_cell.length_a   1.000
_cell.length_b   1.000
_cell.length_c   1.000
_cell.angle_alpha   90.00
_cell.angle_beta   90.00
_cell.angle_gamma   90.00
#
_symmetry.space_group_name_H-M   'P 1'
#
loop_
_entity.id
_entity.type
_entity.pdbx_description
1 polymer ?
#
loop_
_entity_poly.entity_id
_entity_poly.type
_entity_poly.pdbx_seq_one_letter_code
_entity_poly.pdbx_strand_id
1 'polypeptide(L)'
;MLYCNDTEMSVDSIHSTIEQSVRNITVWAPSQWATICQLARKEPAPYNVENLTHEDFLNFDDMSDKYFKGNLVGKISKIRTATFKKSHTNQMKVKFSMKDSAPEDTIQIIAKPRAINRRYNSSLPITKAKYMDLKKLCDTGVVPKIFHKEYLNLQYCNSKDVLLDTDVEDTVE
;
A
#
# COMPACT_ATOMS: atom_id res chain seq x y z
N MET A 1 -34.38 0.59 -21.43
CA MET A 1 -33.39 1.01 -20.42
C MET A 1 -32.60 -0.21 -20.01
N LEU A 2 -31.39 -0.36 -20.53
CA LEU A 2 -30.50 -1.45 -20.13
C LEU A 2 -29.82 -1.03 -18.82
N TYR A 3 -30.18 -1.71 -17.73
CA TYR A 3 -29.39 -1.69 -16.50
C TYR A 3 -28.07 -2.39 -16.82
N CYS A 4 -26.98 -1.63 -16.89
CA CYS A 4 -25.65 -2.20 -16.96
C CYS A 4 -25.31 -2.75 -15.57
N ASN A 5 -25.46 -4.07 -15.41
CA ASN A 5 -24.73 -4.83 -14.41
C ASN A 5 -23.25 -4.70 -14.77
N ASP A 6 -22.52 -3.88 -14.03
CA ASP A 6 -21.15 -4.17 -13.57
C ASP A 6 -20.79 -3.06 -12.59
N THR A 7 -20.71 -3.40 -11.31
CA THR A 7 -20.35 -2.47 -10.23
C THR A 7 -18.83 -2.31 -10.25
N GLU A 8 -18.27 -1.73 -11.32
CA GLU A 8 -16.87 -1.37 -11.34
C GLU A 8 -16.69 -0.26 -10.30
N MET A 9 -16.06 -0.59 -9.16
CA MET A 9 -15.78 0.41 -8.14
C MET A 9 -14.85 1.45 -8.77
N SER A 10 -14.87 2.70 -8.30
CA SER A 10 -14.02 3.76 -8.85
C SER A 10 -12.52 3.43 -8.82
N VAL A 11 -12.11 2.48 -7.98
CA VAL A 11 -10.74 1.97 -7.91
C VAL A 11 -10.46 0.99 -9.06
N ASP A 12 -11.41 0.13 -9.38
CA ASP A 12 -11.28 -0.86 -10.46
C ASP A 12 -11.17 -0.17 -11.82
N SER A 13 -11.90 0.93 -12.03
CA SER A 13 -11.82 1.70 -13.28
C SER A 13 -10.45 2.35 -13.50
N ILE A 14 -9.72 2.72 -12.45
CA ILE A 14 -8.34 3.23 -12.56
C ILE A 14 -7.38 2.11 -13.01
N HIS A 15 -7.47 0.94 -12.38
CA HIS A 15 -6.66 -0.23 -12.75
C HIS A 15 -6.90 -0.62 -14.21
N SER A 16 -8.17 -0.79 -14.61
CA SER A 16 -8.58 -1.09 -15.99
C SER A 16 -7.97 -0.09 -16.99
N THR A 17 -8.00 1.21 -16.66
CA THR A 17 -7.48 2.27 -17.53
C THR A 17 -5.95 2.20 -17.68
N ILE A 18 -5.22 1.99 -16.58
CA ILE A 18 -3.76 1.88 -16.59
C ILE A 18 -3.33 0.63 -17.36
N GLU A 19 -3.95 -0.52 -17.09
CA GLU A 19 -3.66 -1.77 -17.79
C GLU A 19 -3.87 -1.64 -19.31
N GLN A 20 -4.97 -1.01 -19.72
CA GLN A 20 -5.23 -0.74 -21.13
C GLN A 20 -4.16 0.15 -21.76
N SER A 21 -3.66 1.15 -21.03
CA SER A 21 -2.61 2.04 -21.51
C SER A 21 -1.25 1.34 -21.68
N VAL A 22 -0.94 0.35 -20.84
CA VAL A 22 0.35 -0.35 -20.83
C VAL A 22 0.42 -1.47 -21.87
N ARG A 23 -0.72 -2.02 -22.30
CA ARG A 23 -0.80 -3.25 -23.13
C ARG A 23 0.08 -3.25 -24.39
N ASN A 24 0.34 -2.08 -24.98
CA ASN A 24 1.15 -1.94 -26.21
C ASN A 24 2.42 -1.10 -26.01
N ILE A 25 2.88 -0.96 -24.76
CA ILE A 25 4.05 -0.14 -24.41
C ILE A 25 5.08 -1.05 -23.74
N THR A 26 6.30 -1.05 -24.26
CA THR A 26 7.43 -1.67 -23.57
C THR A 26 7.94 -0.74 -22.48
N VAL A 27 7.84 -1.19 -21.23
CA VAL A 27 8.36 -0.47 -20.06
C VAL A 27 9.76 -0.98 -19.76
N TRP A 28 10.74 -0.09 -19.78
CA TRP A 28 12.15 -0.39 -19.60
C TRP A 28 12.70 -0.04 -18.23
N ALA A 29 12.04 0.85 -17.48
CA ALA A 29 12.48 1.27 -16.17
C ALA A 29 11.31 1.60 -15.23
N PRO A 30 11.47 1.39 -13.91
CA PRO A 30 10.47 1.75 -12.92
C PRO A 30 10.02 3.21 -12.97
N SER A 31 10.96 4.14 -13.20
CA SER A 31 10.67 5.58 -13.33
C SER A 31 9.62 5.93 -14.40
N GLN A 32 9.46 5.10 -15.43
CA GLN A 32 8.48 5.34 -16.50
C GLN A 32 7.04 5.11 -16.04
N TRP A 33 6.82 4.31 -14.99
CA TRP A 33 5.47 4.02 -14.49
C TRP A 33 4.74 5.28 -14.03
N ALA A 34 5.44 6.22 -13.41
CA ALA A 34 4.82 7.47 -12.96
C ALA A 34 4.17 8.22 -14.14
N THR A 35 4.89 8.34 -15.26
CA THR A 35 4.40 8.98 -16.48
C THR A 35 3.29 8.17 -17.15
N ILE A 36 3.43 6.85 -17.22
CA ILE A 36 2.41 5.98 -17.83
C ILE A 36 1.10 6.07 -17.04
N CYS A 37 1.17 5.95 -15.71
CA CYS A 37 0.01 6.09 -14.83
C CYS A 37 -0.62 7.47 -15.01
N GLN A 38 0.16 8.55 -15.01
CA GLN A 38 -0.38 9.90 -15.21
C GLN A 38 -1.15 10.04 -16.54
N LEU A 39 -0.57 9.55 -17.63
CA LEU A 39 -1.12 9.67 -18.99
C LEU A 39 -2.18 8.61 -19.33
N ALA A 40 -2.40 7.62 -18.46
CA ALA A 40 -3.37 6.56 -18.70
C ALA A 40 -4.79 7.10 -18.89
N ARG A 41 -5.19 8.13 -18.11
CA ARG A 41 -6.47 8.79 -18.26
C ARG A 41 -6.35 10.05 -19.12
N LYS A 42 -7.10 10.09 -20.22
CA LYS A 42 -7.16 11.25 -21.13
C LYS A 42 -8.25 12.26 -20.73
N GLU A 43 -9.43 11.76 -20.41
CA GLU A 43 -10.61 12.55 -20.02
C GLU A 43 -11.06 12.17 -18.60
N PRO A 44 -11.50 13.11 -17.73
CA PRO A 44 -11.56 14.56 -17.94
C PRO A 44 -10.19 15.27 -17.79
N ALA A 45 -9.20 14.62 -17.19
CA ALA A 45 -7.82 15.12 -17.06
C ALA A 45 -6.87 13.97 -16.67
N PRO A 46 -5.56 14.07 -16.92
CA PRO A 46 -4.55 13.12 -16.43
C PRO A 46 -4.62 12.89 -14.91
N TYR A 47 -4.09 11.75 -14.44
CA TYR A 47 -4.00 11.49 -12.99
C TYR A 47 -2.87 12.32 -12.35
N ASN A 48 -3.05 12.73 -11.10
CA ASN A 48 -1.95 13.24 -10.29
C ASN A 48 -1.20 12.06 -9.68
N VAL A 49 0.07 11.87 -10.05
CA VAL A 49 0.91 10.76 -9.58
C VAL A 49 2.06 11.34 -8.78
N GLU A 50 2.16 10.93 -7.52
CA GLU A 50 3.21 11.34 -6.60
C GLU A 50 4.14 10.16 -6.32
N ASN A 51 5.43 10.34 -6.56
CA ASN A 51 6.43 9.32 -6.27
C ASN A 51 6.78 9.37 -4.79
N LEU A 52 6.44 8.29 -4.08
CA LEU A 52 6.75 8.14 -2.67
C LEU A 52 8.20 7.69 -2.47
N THR A 53 8.81 8.17 -1.41
CA THR A 53 10.15 7.80 -0.97
C THR A 53 10.10 7.09 0.37
N HIS A 54 11.23 6.54 0.82
CA HIS A 54 11.36 5.91 2.13
C HIS A 54 10.97 6.84 3.31
N GLU A 55 10.99 8.16 3.10
CA GLU A 55 10.66 9.16 4.11
C GLU A 55 9.17 9.28 4.39
N ASP A 56 8.33 8.90 3.43
CA ASP A 56 6.87 9.02 3.48
C ASP A 56 6.22 7.86 4.25
N PHE A 57 6.96 6.77 4.46
CA PHE A 57 6.47 5.59 5.16
C PHE A 57 6.63 5.74 6.67
N LEU A 58 5.51 5.78 7.39
CA LEU A 58 5.45 5.89 8.85
C LEU A 58 5.31 4.52 9.52
N ASN A 59 5.92 4.36 10.70
CA ASN A 59 5.83 3.13 11.48
C ASN A 59 4.69 3.20 12.51
N PHE A 60 3.65 2.39 12.32
CA PHE A 60 2.51 2.33 13.24
C PHE A 60 2.52 1.11 14.17
N ASP A 61 3.53 0.25 14.11
CA ASP A 61 3.56 -1.00 14.90
C ASP A 61 3.55 -0.73 16.42
N ASP A 62 4.37 0.21 16.89
CA ASP A 62 4.41 0.59 18.31
C ASP A 62 3.07 1.20 18.78
N MET A 63 2.38 1.88 17.86
CA MET A 63 1.09 2.48 18.11
C MET A 63 0.01 1.39 18.18
N SER A 64 0.03 0.46 17.23
CA SER A 64 -0.97 -0.59 17.12
C SER A 64 -0.89 -1.54 18.31
N ASP A 65 0.31 -1.92 18.73
CA ASP A 65 0.54 -2.78 19.89
C ASP A 65 -0.05 -2.16 21.16
N LYS A 66 0.14 -0.86 21.36
CA LYS A 66 -0.33 -0.18 22.56
C LYS A 66 -1.86 -0.01 22.62
N TYR A 67 -2.50 0.30 21.50
CA TYR A 67 -3.94 0.60 21.48
C TYR A 67 -4.80 -0.63 21.20
N PHE A 68 -4.34 -1.55 20.36
CA PHE A 68 -5.11 -2.72 19.94
C PHE A 68 -4.77 -3.98 20.76
N LYS A 69 -3.51 -4.20 21.18
CA LYS A 69 -3.14 -5.38 22.00
C LYS A 69 -3.40 -5.22 23.50
N GLY A 70 -4.02 -4.12 23.94
CA GLY A 70 -4.45 -3.93 25.33
C GLY A 70 -5.96 -4.11 25.52
N ASN A 71 -6.73 -3.10 25.08
CA ASN A 71 -8.16 -3.01 25.36
C ASN A 71 -9.07 -3.85 24.44
N LEU A 72 -8.52 -4.38 23.33
CA LEU A 72 -9.29 -5.00 22.26
C LEU A 72 -8.81 -6.40 21.88
N VAL A 73 -7.86 -6.97 22.64
CA VAL A 73 -7.35 -8.34 22.45
C VAL A 73 -8.52 -9.33 22.37
N GLY A 74 -8.60 -10.09 21.28
CA GLY A 74 -9.64 -11.10 21.04
C GLY A 74 -11.04 -10.56 20.72
N LYS A 75 -11.23 -9.23 20.69
CA LYS A 75 -12.50 -8.58 20.32
C LYS A 75 -12.47 -7.95 18.93
N ILE A 76 -11.31 -7.56 18.41
CA ILE A 76 -11.18 -6.93 17.07
C ILE A 76 -11.74 -7.82 15.97
N SER A 77 -11.41 -9.11 15.97
CA SER A 77 -11.92 -10.10 15.00
C SER A 77 -13.44 -10.28 15.04
N LYS A 78 -14.09 -9.86 16.14
CA LYS A 78 -15.54 -9.91 16.32
C LYS A 78 -16.23 -8.59 15.97
N ILE A 79 -15.48 -7.51 15.77
CA ILE A 79 -16.04 -6.21 15.37
C ILE A 79 -16.62 -6.38 13.96
N ARG A 80 -17.90 -6.02 13.81
CA ARG A 80 -18.62 -6.05 12.54
C ARG A 80 -18.84 -4.65 11.98
N THR A 81 -18.94 -3.66 12.87
CA THR A 81 -19.06 -2.26 12.47
C THR A 81 -18.32 -1.39 13.47
N ALA A 82 -17.43 -0.54 12.97
CA ALA A 82 -16.78 0.51 13.74
C ALA A 82 -17.22 1.87 13.19
N THR A 83 -17.76 2.73 14.05
CA THR A 83 -18.25 4.05 13.66
C THR A 83 -17.46 5.14 14.36
N PHE A 84 -16.92 6.05 13.57
CA PHE A 84 -16.19 7.24 14.02
C PHE A 84 -17.06 8.47 13.76
N LYS A 85 -17.27 9.31 14.77
CA LYS A 85 -18.02 10.57 14.62
C LYS A 85 -17.08 11.75 14.84
N LYS A 86 -17.10 12.72 13.92
CA LYS A 86 -16.29 13.95 14.01
C LYS A 86 -16.52 14.75 15.31
N SER A 87 -17.72 14.63 15.91
CA SER A 87 -18.05 15.25 17.19
C SER A 87 -17.30 14.66 18.39
N HIS A 88 -16.77 13.44 18.28
CA HIS A 88 -16.06 12.74 19.35
C HIS A 88 -14.79 12.10 18.76
N THR A 89 -13.76 12.91 18.53
CA THR A 89 -12.52 12.50 17.84
C THR A 89 -11.72 11.40 18.57
N ASN A 90 -11.94 11.22 19.87
CA ASN A 90 -11.22 10.25 20.70
C ASN A 90 -12.08 9.03 21.08
N GLN A 91 -13.16 8.77 20.35
CA GLN A 91 -14.07 7.66 20.66
C GLN A 91 -14.44 6.89 19.39
N MET A 92 -14.36 5.57 19.50
CA MET A 92 -14.87 4.64 18.49
C MET A 92 -16.05 3.88 19.08
N LYS A 93 -17.15 3.86 18.34
CA LYS A 93 -18.29 3.02 18.66
C LYS A 93 -18.19 1.71 17.89
N VAL A 94 -18.28 0.58 18.58
CA VAL A 94 -18.21 -0.74 17.95
C VAL A 94 -19.50 -1.50 18.14
N LYS A 95 -19.90 -2.21 17.08
CA LYS A 95 -20.95 -3.23 17.11
C LYS A 95 -20.32 -4.57 16.77
N PHE A 96 -20.68 -5.58 17.54
CA PHE A 96 -20.29 -6.97 17.32
C PHE A 96 -21.30 -7.75 16.47
N SER A 97 -22.40 -7.10 16.05
CA SER A 97 -23.48 -7.71 15.25
C SER A 97 -23.93 -6.75 14.15
N MET A 98 -24.34 -7.31 13.01
CA MET A 98 -24.84 -6.58 11.84
C MET A 98 -26.31 -6.14 11.97
N LYS A 99 -26.97 -6.45 13.10
CA LYS A 99 -28.36 -6.03 13.34
C LYS A 99 -28.41 -4.57 13.80
N ASP A 100 -29.35 -3.79 13.27
CA ASP A 100 -29.50 -2.38 13.64
C ASP A 100 -29.76 -2.16 15.14
N SER A 101 -30.50 -3.08 15.78
CA SER A 101 -30.82 -3.07 17.21
C SER A 101 -29.70 -3.59 18.13
N ALA A 102 -28.51 -3.90 17.60
CA ALA A 102 -27.41 -4.41 18.42
C ALA A 102 -26.84 -3.33 19.36
N PRO A 103 -26.43 -3.72 20.59
CA PRO A 103 -25.80 -2.79 21.52
C PRO A 103 -24.48 -2.24 20.96
N GLU A 104 -24.23 -0.96 21.22
CA GLU A 104 -23.01 -0.25 20.84
C GLU A 104 -22.09 -0.12 22.06
N ASP A 105 -20.86 -0.63 21.96
CA ASP A 105 -19.83 -0.36 22.95
C ASP A 105 -19.01 0.86 22.52
N THR A 106 -18.68 1.73 23.48
CA THR A 106 -17.83 2.91 23.23
C THR A 106 -16.43 2.66 23.77
N ILE A 107 -15.46 2.67 22.87
CA ILE A 107 -14.03 2.51 23.19
C ILE A 107 -13.37 3.87 23.07
N GLN A 108 -12.66 4.30 24.11
CA GLN A 108 -11.86 5.53 24.05
C GLN A 108 -10.53 5.25 23.34
N ILE A 109 -10.27 6.03 22.29
CA ILE A 109 -8.99 6.05 21.57
C ILE A 109 -8.20 7.23 22.11
N ILE A 110 -7.41 7.00 23.15
CA ILE A 110 -6.56 8.04 23.76
C ILE A 110 -5.25 8.11 22.97
N ALA A 111 -5.26 8.68 21.77
CA ALA A 111 -4.03 8.95 21.04
C ALA A 111 -3.35 10.21 21.60
N LYS A 112 -2.34 10.06 22.46
CA LYS A 112 -1.42 11.18 22.70
C LYS A 112 -0.60 11.38 21.40
N PRO A 113 -0.56 12.58 20.81
CA PRO A 113 0.26 12.82 19.63
C PRO A 113 1.72 12.61 20.02
N ARG A 114 2.31 11.52 19.52
CA ARG A 114 3.74 11.29 19.58
C ARG A 114 4.28 11.45 18.16
N ALA A 115 5.54 11.86 18.07
CA ALA A 115 6.27 11.79 16.81
C ALA A 115 6.26 10.31 16.36
N ILE A 116 5.62 10.05 15.23
CA ILE A 116 5.65 8.73 14.60
C ILE A 116 7.00 8.63 13.88
N ASN A 117 7.76 7.59 14.19
CA ASN A 117 9.04 7.34 13.54
C ASN A 117 8.81 6.86 12.10
N ARG A 118 9.78 7.14 11.22
CA ARG A 118 9.79 6.57 9.87
C ARG A 118 9.95 5.05 9.95
N ARG A 119 9.26 4.33 9.06
CA ARG A 119 9.39 2.88 8.94
C ARG A 119 10.75 2.49 8.35
N TYR A 120 11.24 3.29 7.41
CA TYR A 120 12.50 3.05 6.72
C TYR A 120 13.42 4.25 6.88
N ASN A 121 14.70 4.00 7.19
CA ASN A 121 15.72 5.03 7.32
C ASN A 121 16.47 5.30 6.01
N SER A 122 16.35 4.39 5.04
CA SER A 122 16.98 4.46 3.73
C SER A 122 16.15 3.66 2.73
N SER A 123 16.50 3.75 1.44
CA SER A 123 15.95 2.85 0.42
C SER A 123 16.23 1.40 0.78
N LEU A 124 15.28 0.51 0.46
CA LEU A 124 15.44 -0.92 0.70
C LEU A 124 16.39 -1.52 -0.34
N PRO A 125 17.44 -2.24 0.08
CA PRO A 125 18.33 -2.93 -0.85
C PRO A 125 17.63 -4.15 -1.47
N ILE A 126 18.02 -4.49 -2.69
CA ILE A 126 17.58 -5.72 -3.36
C ILE A 126 18.57 -6.87 -3.13
N THR A 127 18.20 -8.10 -3.47
CA THR A 127 19.13 -9.22 -3.41
C THR A 127 20.29 -9.03 -4.38
N LYS A 128 21.47 -9.49 -3.98
CA LYS A 128 22.64 -9.52 -4.86
C LYS A 128 22.36 -10.26 -6.17
N ALA A 129 21.61 -11.37 -6.12
CA ALA A 129 21.24 -12.13 -7.30
C ALA A 129 20.43 -11.28 -8.30
N LYS A 130 19.36 -10.63 -7.82
CA LYS A 130 18.53 -9.74 -8.64
C LYS A 130 19.31 -8.56 -9.21
N TYR A 131 20.21 -7.96 -8.42
CA TYR A 131 21.08 -6.89 -8.91
C TYR A 131 21.99 -7.36 -10.06
N MET A 132 22.62 -8.53 -9.92
CA MET A 132 23.49 -9.08 -10.97
C MET A 132 22.72 -9.39 -12.25
N ASP A 133 21.49 -9.90 -12.13
CA ASP A 133 20.63 -10.14 -13.29
C ASP A 133 20.23 -8.83 -13.99
N LEU A 134 19.83 -7.80 -13.23
CA LEU A 134 19.51 -6.48 -13.78
C LEU A 134 20.74 -5.84 -14.45
N LYS A 135 21.92 -5.97 -13.84
CA LYS A 135 23.18 -5.52 -14.42
C LYS A 135 23.47 -6.25 -15.74
N LYS A 136 23.30 -7.58 -15.76
CA LYS A 136 23.46 -8.38 -16.98
C LYS A 136 22.53 -7.91 -18.10
N LEU A 137 21.27 -7.57 -17.81
CA LEU A 137 20.33 -7.02 -18.80
C LEU A 137 20.78 -5.66 -19.36
N CYS A 138 21.45 -4.86 -18.55
CA CYS A 138 22.09 -3.61 -19.00
C CYS A 138 23.31 -3.91 -19.90
N ASP A 139 24.18 -4.83 -19.47
CA ASP A 139 25.40 -5.21 -20.19
C ASP A 139 25.10 -5.87 -21.54
N THR A 140 24.04 -6.69 -21.63
CA THR A 140 23.59 -7.32 -22.88
C THR A 140 22.84 -6.35 -23.81
N GLY A 141 22.62 -5.11 -23.39
CA GLY A 141 21.92 -4.09 -24.18
C GLY A 141 20.44 -4.35 -24.38
N VAL A 142 19.84 -5.26 -23.59
CA VAL A 142 18.39 -5.51 -23.60
C VAL A 142 17.69 -4.26 -23.07
N VAL A 143 18.18 -3.70 -21.96
CA VAL A 143 17.73 -2.41 -21.44
C VAL A 143 18.46 -1.29 -22.19
N PRO A 144 17.76 -0.26 -22.69
CA PRO A 144 18.39 0.92 -23.30
C PRO A 144 19.33 1.66 -22.34
N LYS A 145 20.46 2.15 -22.86
CA LYS A 145 21.52 2.84 -22.09
C LYS A 145 21.03 4.01 -21.22
N ILE A 146 19.96 4.68 -21.65
CA ILE A 146 19.36 5.80 -20.90
C ILE A 146 18.85 5.39 -19.52
N PHE A 147 18.47 4.12 -19.34
CA PHE A 147 17.92 3.59 -18.09
C PHE A 147 18.94 2.86 -17.22
N HIS A 148 20.16 2.62 -17.73
CA HIS A 148 21.20 1.87 -16.99
C HIS A 148 21.53 2.49 -15.64
N LYS A 149 21.53 3.83 -15.57
CA LYS A 149 21.83 4.57 -14.34
C LYS A 149 20.87 4.20 -13.19
N GLU A 150 19.59 3.98 -13.50
CA GLU A 150 18.58 3.64 -12.50
C GLU A 150 18.88 2.29 -11.85
N TYR A 151 19.24 1.29 -12.66
CA TYR A 151 19.58 -0.06 -12.18
C TYR A 151 20.93 -0.13 -11.47
N LEU A 152 21.95 0.54 -12.01
CA LEU A 152 23.30 0.48 -11.46
C LEU A 152 23.43 1.15 -10.09
N ASN A 153 22.55 2.13 -9.81
CA ASN A 153 22.51 2.86 -8.53
C ASN A 153 21.74 2.11 -7.43
N LEU A 154 21.10 0.97 -7.72
CA LEU A 154 20.37 0.20 -6.72
C LEU A 154 21.32 -0.36 -5.67
N GLN A 155 20.96 -0.21 -4.40
CA GLN A 155 21.64 -0.84 -3.28
C GLN A 155 21.29 -2.33 -3.25
N TYR A 156 22.24 -3.19 -2.87
CA TYR A 156 22.00 -4.62 -2.75
C TYR A 156 22.53 -5.20 -1.43
N CYS A 157 21.92 -6.27 -0.96
CA CYS A 157 22.33 -7.02 0.21
C CYS A 157 22.12 -8.53 0.00
N ASN A 158 22.53 -9.35 0.97
CA ASN A 158 22.36 -10.81 0.92
C ASN A 158 21.00 -11.28 1.51
N SER A 159 20.15 -10.36 1.97
CA SER A 159 18.83 -10.69 2.54
C SER A 159 17.82 -11.02 1.43
N LYS A 160 16.75 -11.75 1.76
CA LYS A 160 15.69 -12.10 0.81
C LYS A 160 14.92 -10.85 0.34
N ASP A 161 14.55 -10.82 -0.94
CA ASP A 161 13.72 -9.78 -1.57
C ASP A 161 12.23 -9.94 -1.20
N VAL A 162 11.93 -9.90 0.08
CA VAL A 162 10.55 -9.99 0.56
C VAL A 162 10.32 -8.90 1.58
N LEU A 163 9.21 -8.19 1.42
CA LEU A 163 8.63 -7.46 2.53
C LEU A 163 8.19 -8.50 3.57
N LEU A 164 8.18 -8.11 4.84
CA LEU A 164 7.59 -8.95 5.88
C LEU A 164 6.11 -9.14 5.52
N ASP A 165 5.68 -10.38 5.34
CA ASP A 165 4.28 -10.70 5.17
C ASP A 165 3.53 -10.23 6.42
N THR A 166 2.55 -9.36 6.22
CA THR A 166 1.65 -8.90 7.30
C THR A 166 0.52 -9.89 7.55
N ASP A 167 0.25 -10.79 6.60
CA ASP A 167 -0.75 -11.85 6.69
C ASP A 167 -0.10 -13.17 7.11
N VAL A 168 0.46 -13.21 8.33
CA VAL A 168 0.68 -14.50 8.96
C VAL A 168 -0.70 -15.03 9.34
N GLU A 169 -1.32 -15.81 8.45
CA GLU A 169 -2.51 -16.59 8.78
C GLU A 169 -2.22 -17.37 10.06
N ASP A 170 -2.96 -17.09 11.12
CA ASP A 170 -2.86 -17.80 12.40
C ASP A 170 -3.04 -19.30 12.13
N THR A 171 -1.94 -20.05 12.17
CA THR A 171 -1.98 -21.50 12.20
C THR A 171 -2.52 -21.89 13.58
N VAL A 172 -3.84 -22.08 13.63
CA VAL A 172 -4.52 -22.70 14.76
C VAL A 172 -4.09 -24.16 14.86
N GLU A 173 -3.15 -24.43 15.76
CA GLU A 173 -2.87 -25.77 16.28
C GLU A 173 -3.62 -25.99 17.61
#